data_AF-A0A8T6MS63-F1
#
_entry.id   AF-A0A8T6MS63-F1
#
_cell.length_a   1.000
_cell.length_b   1.000
_cell.length_c   1.000
_cell.angle_alpha   90.00
_cell.angle_beta   90.00
_cell.angle_gamma   90.00
#
_symmetry.space_group_name_H-M   'P 1'
#
loop_
_entity.id
_entity.type
_entity.pdbx_description
1 polymer ?
#
loop_
_entity_poly.entity_id
_entity_poly.type
_entity_poly.pdbx_seq_one_letter_code
_entity_poly.pdbx_strand_id
1 'polypeptide(L)'
;MKHIAILAIVLSLAFTISLNTASAELTGNKAYTLSGNGFAVSSTTISDSNAEIIFSTPQSKFSLQSGVITIDQKDWNLADLSGTMLQNGKLFKFNAKATDSQGKQVTITAVGKLVDKTSTDSIYTLNGAIIDSAKKTTKLVYTSKVSEFITKPITTKNSDITIKILKGAANPQDATYQSQIGGFKFNFLSEDRVTIPPGTTVTFVNDDDVTHSLQSGTANYGSHKKYFTADNKFSTGDIAPGKSKSITFETQGFIRMYDPQYQNIDLTVFVFDSSKIPKTKTPLN
;
A
#
# COMPACT_ATOMS: atom_id res chain seq x y z
N MET A 1 4.93 -21.19 54.67
CA MET A 1 4.48 -19.85 54.27
C MET A 1 5.51 -19.02 53.47
N LYS A 2 6.83 -19.22 53.65
CA LYS A 2 7.87 -18.49 52.87
C LYS A 2 7.98 -18.87 51.38
N HIS A 3 7.51 -20.05 50.97
CA HIS A 3 7.60 -20.51 49.57
C HIS A 3 6.44 -20.05 48.67
N ILE A 4 5.33 -19.59 49.25
CA ILE A 4 4.15 -19.11 48.48
C ILE A 4 4.38 -17.66 48.00
N ALA A 5 5.10 -16.84 48.77
CA ALA A 5 5.46 -15.48 48.38
C ALA A 5 6.48 -15.46 47.22
N ILE A 6 7.36 -16.45 47.14
CA ILE A 6 8.38 -16.55 46.06
C ILE A 6 7.72 -17.00 44.75
N LEU A 7 6.73 -17.89 44.80
CA LEU A 7 6.02 -18.35 43.61
C LEU A 7 5.16 -17.24 42.97
N ALA A 8 4.58 -16.34 43.78
CA ALA A 8 3.84 -15.18 43.28
C ALA A 8 4.75 -14.15 42.58
N ILE A 9 5.99 -13.97 43.06
CA ILE A 9 6.96 -13.08 42.43
C ILE A 9 7.47 -13.68 41.11
N VAL A 10 7.73 -14.99 41.05
CA VAL A 10 8.16 -15.68 39.82
C VAL A 10 7.04 -15.74 38.77
N LEU A 11 5.77 -15.90 39.16
CA LEU A 11 4.63 -15.80 38.22
C LEU A 11 4.41 -14.36 37.72
N SER A 12 4.67 -13.34 38.55
CA SER A 12 4.61 -11.93 38.13
C SER A 12 5.78 -11.53 37.21
N LEU A 13 6.91 -12.22 37.29
CA LEU A 13 8.06 -12.02 36.41
C LEU A 13 7.98 -12.83 35.10
N ALA A 14 7.15 -13.88 35.04
CA ALA A 14 6.93 -14.67 33.81
C ALA A 14 5.93 -14.01 32.85
N PHE A 15 5.28 -12.91 33.25
CA PHE A 15 4.56 -12.00 32.35
C PHE A 15 5.47 -10.87 31.86
N THR A 16 6.77 -11.14 31.69
CA THR A 16 7.62 -10.30 30.84
C THR A 16 7.18 -10.48 29.40
N ILE A 17 6.26 -9.59 28.99
CA ILE A 17 6.32 -8.87 27.73
C ILE A 17 6.86 -9.72 26.56
N SER A 18 6.00 -10.58 26.01
CA SER A 18 6.04 -10.79 24.56
C SER A 18 5.57 -9.49 23.91
N LEU A 19 6.43 -8.45 23.94
CA LEU A 19 6.39 -7.40 22.96
C LEU A 19 6.70 -8.11 21.63
N ASN A 20 5.66 -8.51 20.93
CA ASN A 20 5.76 -8.61 19.50
C ASN A 20 6.11 -7.20 19.02
N THR A 21 7.40 -6.89 18.89
CA THR A 21 7.85 -5.75 18.08
C THR A 21 7.65 -6.15 16.62
N ALA A 22 6.40 -6.34 16.23
CA ALA A 22 6.00 -6.29 14.84
C ALA A 22 6.01 -4.80 14.48
N SER A 23 7.12 -4.38 13.89
CA SER A 23 7.38 -2.99 13.52
C SER A 23 6.57 -2.59 12.30
N ALA A 24 5.30 -2.27 12.51
CA ALA A 24 4.57 -1.38 11.60
C ALA A 24 4.35 -0.05 12.34
N GLU A 25 5.38 0.79 12.30
CA GLU A 25 5.25 2.23 12.43
C GLU A 25 5.45 2.79 11.03
N LEU A 26 4.68 3.83 10.68
CA LEU A 26 5.05 4.62 9.51
C LEU A 26 6.44 5.22 9.78
N THR A 27 7.44 4.61 9.15
CA THR A 27 8.85 4.99 9.21
C THR A 27 9.23 5.65 7.89
N GLY A 28 10.20 6.56 7.94
CA GLY A 28 10.65 7.27 6.76
C GLY A 28 11.32 6.35 5.74
N ASN A 29 11.32 6.80 4.48
CA ASN A 29 11.98 6.18 3.33
C ASN A 29 11.43 4.80 2.94
N LYS A 30 10.14 4.59 3.19
CA LYS A 30 9.41 3.39 2.78
C LYS A 30 8.16 3.73 1.98
N ALA A 31 7.67 2.77 1.21
CA ALA A 31 6.39 2.84 0.54
C ALA A 31 5.31 2.09 1.31
N TYR A 32 4.09 2.62 1.25
CA TYR A 32 2.93 2.10 1.94
C TYR A 32 1.70 2.16 1.06
N THR A 33 0.76 1.28 1.34
CA THR A 33 -0.63 1.42 0.91
C THR A 33 -1.51 1.67 2.13
N LEU A 34 -2.36 2.69 2.05
CA LEU A 34 -3.48 2.91 2.95
C LEU A 34 -4.74 2.47 2.24
N SER A 35 -5.46 1.52 2.84
CA SER A 35 -6.78 1.09 2.40
C SER A 35 -7.75 1.23 3.55
N GLY A 36 -8.86 1.95 3.34
CA GLY A 36 -9.80 2.26 4.39
C GLY A 36 -11.24 2.28 3.90
N ASN A 37 -12.15 1.97 4.82
CA ASN A 37 -13.59 2.07 4.62
C ASN A 37 -14.21 2.88 5.75
N GLY A 38 -15.33 3.52 5.46
CA GLY A 38 -16.14 4.23 6.44
C GLY A 38 -17.12 5.16 5.75
N PHE A 39 -17.25 6.40 6.23
CA PHE A 39 -18.36 7.27 5.87
C PHE A 39 -17.92 8.69 5.52
N ALA A 40 -18.64 9.26 4.55
CA ALA A 40 -18.63 10.69 4.23
C ALA A 40 -19.94 11.33 4.73
N VAL A 41 -19.83 12.31 5.62
CA VAL A 41 -20.97 12.93 6.31
C VAL A 41 -21.07 14.40 5.91
N SER A 42 -22.13 14.74 5.19
CA SER A 42 -22.50 16.12 4.86
C SER A 42 -23.57 16.65 5.83
N SER A 43 -24.05 17.88 5.62
CA SER A 43 -25.16 18.42 6.40
C SER A 43 -26.49 17.70 6.16
N THR A 44 -26.62 16.95 5.07
CA THR A 44 -27.89 16.37 4.61
C THR A 44 -27.83 14.87 4.37
N THR A 45 -26.64 14.28 4.26
CA THR A 45 -26.46 12.88 3.87
C THR A 45 -25.28 12.23 4.59
N ILE A 46 -25.40 10.93 4.80
CA ILE A 46 -24.30 10.04 5.15
C ILE A 46 -24.15 9.06 3.99
N SER A 47 -22.96 8.99 3.42
CA SER A 47 -22.66 8.14 2.27
C SER A 47 -21.52 7.19 2.62
N ASP A 48 -21.60 5.96 2.11
CA ASP A 48 -20.48 5.03 2.18
C ASP A 48 -19.28 5.60 1.44
N SER A 49 -18.10 5.36 1.99
CA SER A 49 -16.88 5.82 1.39
C SER A 49 -15.70 4.89 1.67
N ASN A 50 -14.86 4.75 0.66
CA ASN A 50 -13.62 3.99 0.74
C ASN A 50 -12.46 4.80 0.19
N ALA A 51 -11.25 4.43 0.60
CA ALA A 51 -10.02 5.06 0.16
C ALA A 51 -8.96 4.00 -0.14
N GLU A 52 -8.26 4.16 -1.25
CA GLU A 52 -7.05 3.42 -1.57
C GLU A 52 -5.96 4.42 -1.99
N ILE A 53 -4.87 4.48 -1.22
CA ILE A 53 -3.80 5.46 -1.40
C ILE A 53 -2.46 4.74 -1.35
N ILE A 54 -1.63 4.94 -2.36
CA ILE A 54 -0.25 4.48 -2.41
C ILE A 54 0.66 5.70 -2.27
N PHE A 55 1.54 5.67 -1.27
CA PHE A 55 2.44 6.77 -0.97
C PHE A 55 3.79 6.26 -0.48
N SER A 56 4.81 7.10 -0.60
CA SER A 56 6.09 6.92 0.07
C SER A 56 6.32 8.00 1.11
N THR A 57 7.31 7.79 1.97
CA THR A 57 7.64 8.69 3.09
C THR A 57 9.08 9.21 3.03
N PRO A 58 9.58 9.75 1.89
CA PRO A 58 10.96 10.23 1.80
C PRO A 58 11.24 11.26 2.90
N GLN A 59 12.24 10.98 3.75
CA GLN A 59 12.64 11.83 4.88
C GLN A 59 11.45 12.27 5.77
N SER A 60 10.52 11.35 6.01
CA SER A 60 9.31 11.55 6.82
C SER A 60 8.25 12.51 6.24
N LYS A 61 8.39 12.92 4.97
CA LYS A 61 7.36 13.64 4.21
C LYS A 61 6.62 12.68 3.32
N PHE A 62 5.32 12.89 3.12
CA PHE A 62 4.53 12.06 2.23
C PHE A 62 4.77 12.47 0.76
N SER A 63 4.84 11.47 -0.12
CA SER A 63 4.83 11.64 -1.57
C SER A 63 3.79 10.69 -2.16
N LEU A 64 2.78 11.26 -2.85
CA LEU A 64 1.75 10.49 -3.52
C LEU A 64 2.33 9.74 -4.72
N GLN A 65 1.93 8.48 -4.88
CA GLN A 65 2.01 7.82 -6.17
C GLN A 65 0.66 7.78 -6.86
N SER A 66 -0.35 7.28 -6.15
CA SER A 66 -1.73 7.23 -6.63
C SER A 66 -2.65 7.24 -5.43
N GLY A 67 -3.85 7.76 -5.60
CA GLY A 67 -4.85 7.67 -4.56
C GLY A 67 -6.23 7.96 -5.11
N VAL A 68 -7.21 7.23 -4.60
CA VAL A 68 -8.62 7.46 -4.87
C VAL A 68 -9.38 7.45 -3.55
N ILE A 69 -10.34 8.35 -3.46
CA ILE A 69 -11.40 8.27 -2.45
C ILE A 69 -12.72 8.16 -3.20
N THR A 70 -13.47 7.10 -2.94
CA THR A 70 -14.79 6.88 -3.51
C THR A 70 -15.83 7.27 -2.48
N ILE A 71 -16.79 8.12 -2.86
CA ILE A 71 -17.92 8.51 -2.02
C ILE A 71 -19.18 8.33 -2.85
N ASP A 72 -20.13 7.54 -2.34
CA ASP A 72 -21.39 7.28 -3.05
C ASP A 72 -21.15 6.91 -4.52
N GLN A 73 -20.23 5.97 -4.73
CA GLN A 73 -19.86 5.45 -6.07
C GLN A 73 -19.17 6.46 -7.00
N LYS A 74 -18.82 7.64 -6.48
CA LYS A 74 -18.09 8.67 -7.22
C LYS A 74 -16.64 8.75 -6.76
N ASP A 75 -15.74 8.59 -7.73
CA ASP A 75 -14.30 8.57 -7.50
C ASP A 75 -13.71 9.98 -7.52
N TRP A 76 -12.85 10.23 -6.53
CA TRP A 76 -12.06 11.45 -6.37
C TRP A 76 -10.59 11.07 -6.44
N ASN A 77 -9.95 11.37 -7.56
CA ASN A 77 -8.53 11.08 -7.78
C ASN A 77 -7.67 12.09 -7.03
N LEU A 78 -6.81 11.59 -6.15
CA LEU A 78 -5.94 12.42 -5.33
C LEU A 78 -4.74 12.92 -6.15
N ALA A 79 -4.34 14.15 -5.87
CA ALA A 79 -3.15 14.79 -6.38
C ALA A 79 -2.53 15.68 -5.28
N ASP A 80 -1.28 16.10 -5.49
CA ASP A 80 -0.59 17.05 -4.59
C ASP A 80 -0.61 16.62 -3.10
N LEU A 81 -0.52 15.31 -2.81
CA LEU A 81 -0.52 14.86 -1.42
C LEU A 81 0.73 15.36 -0.71
N SER A 82 0.51 16.05 0.40
CA SER A 82 1.52 16.51 1.33
C SER A 82 1.12 16.08 2.73
N GLY A 83 2.10 15.85 3.60
CA GLY A 83 1.79 15.37 4.94
C GLY A 83 2.99 15.32 5.85
N THR A 84 2.73 15.03 7.12
CA THR A 84 3.76 14.92 8.15
C THR A 84 3.41 13.77 9.07
N MET A 85 4.41 12.96 9.39
CA MET A 85 4.33 11.97 10.46
C MET A 85 4.70 12.61 11.79
N LEU A 86 3.97 12.26 12.84
CA LEU A 86 4.12 12.78 14.19
C LEU A 86 4.19 11.58 15.15
N GLN A 87 4.86 11.78 16.30
CA GLN A 87 4.95 10.75 17.35
C GLN A 87 5.41 9.38 16.82
N ASN A 88 6.49 9.34 16.04
CA ASN A 88 7.03 8.12 15.43
C ASN A 88 5.99 7.34 14.62
N GLY A 89 5.21 8.05 13.80
CA GLY A 89 4.20 7.43 12.95
C GLY A 89 2.91 7.02 13.66
N LYS A 90 2.78 7.20 14.98
CA LYS A 90 1.51 6.97 15.70
C LYS A 90 0.41 7.93 15.27
N LEU A 91 0.81 9.11 14.80
CA LEU A 91 -0.07 10.10 14.21
C LEU A 91 0.48 10.51 12.85
N PHE A 92 -0.41 10.80 11.91
CA PHE A 92 -0.02 11.52 10.70
C PHE A 92 -1.12 12.48 10.29
N LYS A 93 -0.73 13.54 9.59
CA LYS A 93 -1.65 14.46 8.94
C LYS A 93 -1.32 14.51 7.46
N PHE A 94 -2.33 14.59 6.61
CA PHE A 94 -2.13 14.87 5.19
C PHE A 94 -3.15 15.87 4.66
N ASN A 95 -2.73 16.54 3.58
CA ASN A 95 -3.55 17.36 2.71
C ASN A 95 -3.34 16.87 1.28
N ALA A 96 -4.41 16.76 0.50
CA ALA A 96 -4.34 16.46 -0.92
C ALA A 96 -5.40 17.28 -1.67
N LYS A 97 -5.13 17.57 -2.94
CA LYS A 97 -6.20 17.94 -3.87
C LYS A 97 -6.88 16.67 -4.35
N ALA A 98 -8.15 16.77 -4.72
CA ALA A 98 -8.82 15.68 -5.41
C ALA A 98 -9.71 16.20 -6.54
N THR A 99 -9.79 15.44 -7.62
CA THR A 99 -10.56 15.80 -8.81
C THR A 99 -11.48 14.64 -9.20
N ASP A 100 -12.74 14.95 -9.48
CA ASP A 100 -13.69 13.97 -10.01
C ASP A 100 -13.61 13.84 -11.54
N SER A 101 -14.40 12.92 -12.11
CA SER A 101 -14.48 12.71 -13.57
C SER A 101 -15.00 13.92 -14.36
N GLN A 102 -15.63 14.90 -13.71
CA GLN A 102 -16.15 16.13 -14.31
C GLN A 102 -15.15 17.29 -14.18
N GLY A 103 -13.96 17.06 -13.62
CA GLY A 103 -12.95 18.08 -13.39
C GLY A 103 -13.21 18.97 -12.17
N LYS A 104 -14.22 18.67 -11.35
CA LYS A 104 -14.48 19.40 -10.11
C LYS A 104 -13.38 19.10 -9.11
N GLN A 105 -12.77 20.15 -8.57
CA GLN A 105 -11.69 20.04 -7.60
C GLN A 105 -12.19 20.29 -6.17
N VAL A 106 -11.63 19.53 -5.24
CA VAL A 106 -11.81 19.68 -3.79
C VAL A 106 -10.47 19.57 -3.09
N THR A 107 -10.41 20.06 -1.85
CA THR A 107 -9.27 19.83 -0.96
C THR A 107 -9.65 18.82 0.11
N ILE A 108 -8.79 17.86 0.37
CA ILE A 108 -8.96 16.83 1.39
C ILE A 108 -7.92 17.05 2.47
N THR A 109 -8.34 17.07 3.72
CA THR A 109 -7.46 17.06 4.89
C THR A 109 -7.84 15.92 5.81
N ALA A 110 -6.86 15.23 6.39
CA ALA A 110 -7.15 14.19 7.35
C ALA A 110 -6.02 14.01 8.36
N VAL A 111 -6.39 13.48 9.52
CA VAL A 111 -5.50 13.04 10.59
C VAL A 111 -5.74 11.56 10.84
N GLY A 112 -4.67 10.79 10.74
CA GLY A 112 -4.62 9.38 11.12
C GLY A 112 -4.07 9.22 12.53
N LYS A 113 -4.73 8.39 13.33
CA LYS A 113 -4.27 7.95 14.65
C LYS A 113 -4.21 6.44 14.69
N LEU A 114 -3.05 5.91 15.05
CA LEU A 114 -2.83 4.48 15.23
C LEU A 114 -3.69 3.99 16.39
N VAL A 115 -4.46 2.93 16.16
CA VAL A 115 -5.34 2.30 17.15
C VAL A 115 -5.00 0.85 17.41
N ASP A 116 -4.41 0.15 16.44
CA ASP A 116 -3.97 -1.24 16.61
C ASP A 116 -2.87 -1.62 15.59
N LYS A 117 -2.30 -2.82 15.71
CA LYS A 117 -1.30 -3.38 14.80
C LYS A 117 -1.51 -4.88 14.62
N THR A 118 -1.18 -5.37 13.43
CA THR A 118 -0.99 -6.81 13.15
C THR A 118 0.50 -7.12 13.00
N SER A 119 0.84 -8.37 12.65
CA SER A 119 2.22 -8.75 12.33
C SER A 119 2.78 -7.99 11.11
N THR A 120 1.93 -7.52 10.21
CA THR A 120 2.31 -6.96 8.90
C THR A 120 1.73 -5.58 8.62
N ASP A 121 0.72 -5.14 9.39
CA ASP A 121 -0.05 -3.94 9.10
C ASP A 121 -0.25 -3.06 10.34
N SER A 122 -0.39 -1.76 10.12
CA SER A 122 -0.83 -0.80 11.12
C SER A 122 -2.30 -0.44 10.91
N ILE A 123 -3.09 -0.38 11.98
CA ILE A 123 -4.51 0.00 11.91
C ILE A 123 -4.68 1.41 12.45
N TYR A 124 -5.22 2.31 11.63
CA TYR A 124 -5.46 3.70 11.94
C TYR A 124 -6.95 4.04 11.90
N THR A 125 -7.39 4.90 12.80
CA THR A 125 -8.61 5.70 12.59
C THR A 125 -8.23 6.97 11.84
N LEU A 126 -8.94 7.30 10.77
CA LEU A 126 -8.78 8.57 10.05
C LEU A 126 -10.01 9.44 10.28
N ASN A 127 -9.76 10.68 10.67
CA ASN A 127 -10.77 11.73 10.71
C ASN A 127 -10.34 12.83 9.75
N GLY A 128 -11.20 13.20 8.82
CA GLY A 128 -10.87 14.16 7.78
C GLY A 128 -12.06 14.99 7.31
N ALA A 129 -11.79 15.80 6.30
CA ALA A 129 -12.75 16.71 5.68
C ALA A 129 -12.42 16.88 4.20
N ILE A 130 -13.46 16.85 3.38
CA ILE A 130 -13.44 17.33 2.00
C ILE A 130 -14.04 18.74 1.99
N ILE A 131 -13.32 19.68 1.41
CA ILE A 131 -13.68 21.09 1.31
C ILE A 131 -13.81 21.44 -0.17
N ASP A 132 -15.00 21.84 -0.59
CA ASP A 132 -15.26 22.27 -1.96
C ASP A 132 -14.92 23.76 -2.19
N SER A 133 -15.05 24.22 -3.44
CA SER A 133 -14.79 25.62 -3.81
C SER A 133 -15.72 26.62 -3.12
N ALA A 134 -16.90 26.19 -2.65
CA ALA A 134 -17.84 26.98 -1.86
C ALA A 134 -17.58 26.89 -0.35
N LYS A 135 -16.46 26.25 0.06
CA LYS A 135 -16.08 25.98 1.45
C LYS A 135 -17.06 25.10 2.22
N LYS A 136 -17.95 24.39 1.52
CA LYS A 136 -18.79 23.37 2.16
C LYS A 136 -17.91 22.20 2.55
N THR A 137 -18.18 21.67 3.74
CA THR A 137 -17.37 20.61 4.34
C THR A 137 -18.17 19.32 4.43
N THR A 138 -17.60 18.25 3.90
CA THR A 138 -18.04 16.87 4.12
C THR A 138 -17.01 16.18 5.01
N LYS A 139 -17.43 15.71 6.18
CA LYS A 139 -16.52 15.00 7.12
C LYS A 139 -16.25 13.58 6.63
N LEU A 140 -15.03 13.12 6.79
CA LEU A 140 -14.62 11.74 6.52
C LEU A 140 -14.28 11.04 7.84
N VAL A 141 -14.77 9.82 8.02
CA VAL A 141 -14.44 8.96 9.15
C VAL A 141 -14.14 7.57 8.63
N TYR A 142 -12.89 7.11 8.79
CA TYR A 142 -12.47 5.78 8.35
C TYR A 142 -11.81 4.98 9.46
N THR A 143 -11.93 3.67 9.31
CA THR A 143 -10.91 2.75 9.82
C THR A 143 -10.07 2.30 8.63
N SER A 144 -8.75 2.33 8.78
CA SER A 144 -7.83 2.13 7.67
C SER A 144 -6.67 1.24 8.07
N LYS A 145 -6.31 0.37 7.15
CA LYS A 145 -5.12 -0.45 7.20
C LYS A 145 -4.02 0.23 6.42
N VAL A 146 -2.84 0.33 7.03
CA VAL A 146 -1.62 0.82 6.39
C VAL A 146 -0.63 -0.32 6.34
N SER A 147 -0.31 -0.75 5.12
CA SER A 147 0.58 -1.88 4.83
C SER A 147 1.88 -1.37 4.23
N GLU A 148 3.01 -1.73 4.82
CA GLU A 148 4.34 -1.47 4.24
C GLU A 148 4.57 -2.37 3.01
N PHE A 149 5.27 -1.84 2.01
CA PHE A 149 5.71 -2.66 0.87
C PHE A 149 6.81 -3.62 1.32
N ILE A 150 6.73 -4.89 0.88
CA ILE A 150 7.77 -5.87 1.22
C ILE A 150 9.11 -5.38 0.66
N THR A 151 10.08 -5.19 1.55
CA THR A 151 11.45 -4.87 1.17
C THR A 151 12.22 -6.17 1.04
N LYS A 152 12.62 -6.54 -0.18
CA LYS A 152 13.48 -7.72 -0.38
C LYS A 152 14.95 -7.30 -0.17
N PRO A 153 15.67 -7.86 0.82
CA PRO A 153 17.06 -7.49 1.08
C PRO A 153 17.96 -7.91 -0.09
N ILE A 154 18.84 -7.01 -0.55
CA ILE A 154 19.89 -7.34 -1.51
C ILE A 154 20.99 -8.09 -0.77
N THR A 155 20.98 -9.42 -0.81
CA THR A 155 22.18 -10.21 -0.53
C THR A 155 22.98 -10.34 -1.82
N THR A 156 23.98 -9.47 -1.99
CA THR A 156 25.00 -9.47 -3.07
C THR A 156 24.51 -9.11 -4.48
N LYS A 157 25.49 -8.80 -5.34
CA LYS A 157 25.47 -8.00 -6.59
C LYS A 157 24.61 -8.54 -7.76
N ASN A 158 23.62 -9.38 -7.50
CA ASN A 158 22.59 -9.88 -8.41
C ASN A 158 21.53 -10.61 -7.55
N SER A 159 20.69 -9.88 -6.81
CA SER A 159 19.52 -10.50 -6.18
C SER A 159 18.40 -10.55 -7.21
N ASP A 160 18.32 -11.67 -7.94
CA ASP A 160 17.23 -11.95 -8.88
C ASP A 160 15.92 -12.08 -8.10
N ILE A 161 15.16 -10.99 -8.04
CA ILE A 161 13.85 -11.00 -7.40
C ILE A 161 12.92 -11.78 -8.30
N THR A 162 12.42 -12.91 -7.81
CA THR A 162 11.37 -13.66 -8.51
C THR A 162 10.00 -13.25 -8.00
N ILE A 163 9.08 -13.00 -8.93
CA ILE A 163 7.64 -12.81 -8.68
C ILE A 163 6.90 -13.83 -9.54
N LYS A 164 6.03 -14.63 -8.92
CA LYS A 164 5.24 -15.66 -9.58
C LYS A 164 3.83 -15.14 -9.85
N ILE A 165 3.36 -15.29 -11.07
CA ILE A 165 1.93 -15.27 -11.40
C ILE A 165 1.38 -16.60 -10.93
N LEU A 166 0.51 -16.56 -9.93
CA LEU A 166 0.08 -17.77 -9.23
C LEU A 166 -0.95 -18.53 -10.07
N LYS A 167 -1.01 -19.84 -9.87
CA LYS A 167 -2.03 -20.68 -10.47
C LYS A 167 -3.44 -20.17 -10.12
N GLY A 168 -4.30 -20.04 -11.13
CA GLY A 168 -5.65 -19.49 -11.01
C GLY A 168 -5.72 -17.96 -11.07
N ALA A 169 -4.61 -17.27 -11.36
CA ALA A 169 -4.60 -15.81 -11.53
C ALA A 169 -5.51 -15.34 -12.68
N ALA A 170 -5.66 -16.15 -13.72
CA ALA A 170 -6.58 -15.92 -14.82
C ALA A 170 -8.06 -16.10 -14.45
N ASN A 171 -8.35 -16.88 -13.40
CA ASN A 171 -9.69 -17.33 -13.04
C ASN A 171 -10.06 -16.89 -11.61
N PRO A 172 -10.19 -15.57 -11.36
CA PRO A 172 -10.50 -15.03 -10.03
C PRO A 172 -11.88 -15.48 -9.50
N GLN A 173 -12.79 -15.89 -10.38
CA GLN A 173 -14.12 -16.39 -10.01
C GLN A 173 -14.08 -17.81 -9.46
N ASP A 174 -13.03 -18.57 -9.80
CA ASP A 174 -12.82 -19.93 -9.31
C ASP A 174 -12.03 -19.93 -7.99
N ALA A 175 -11.58 -18.75 -7.54
CA ALA A 175 -10.89 -18.59 -6.27
C ALA A 175 -11.88 -18.79 -5.10
N THR A 176 -11.66 -19.82 -4.30
CA THR A 176 -12.54 -20.17 -3.17
C THR A 176 -12.02 -19.57 -1.86
N TYR A 177 -12.82 -19.64 -0.79
CA TYR A 177 -12.38 -19.18 0.54
C TYR A 177 -11.13 -19.90 1.07
N GLN A 178 -10.77 -21.06 0.51
CA GLN A 178 -9.58 -21.82 0.89
C GLN A 178 -8.28 -21.26 0.28
N SER A 179 -8.37 -20.48 -0.80
CA SER A 179 -7.24 -19.75 -1.39
C SER A 179 -7.09 -18.33 -0.83
N GLN A 180 -7.85 -17.97 0.22
CA GLN A 180 -7.77 -16.67 0.87
C GLN A 180 -6.70 -16.66 1.95
N ILE A 181 -5.82 -15.65 1.92
CA ILE A 181 -4.95 -15.34 3.07
C ILE A 181 -5.58 -14.14 3.76
N GLY A 182 -6.14 -14.34 4.95
CA GLY A 182 -6.64 -13.32 5.88
C GLY A 182 -7.14 -11.99 5.29
N GLY A 183 -8.46 -11.81 5.21
CA GLY A 183 -9.08 -10.50 4.93
C GLY A 183 -9.58 -10.29 3.50
N PHE A 184 -10.31 -11.25 2.93
CA PHE A 184 -11.06 -11.15 1.67
C PHE A 184 -10.27 -10.77 0.41
N LYS A 185 -8.93 -10.82 0.43
CA LYS A 185 -8.10 -10.60 -0.76
C LYS A 185 -7.53 -11.91 -1.30
N PHE A 186 -7.66 -12.08 -2.62
CA PHE A 186 -6.99 -13.13 -3.36
C PHE A 186 -5.62 -12.64 -3.80
N ASN A 187 -4.60 -13.47 -3.64
CA ASN A 187 -3.28 -13.21 -4.18
C ASN A 187 -3.21 -13.82 -5.58
N PHE A 188 -3.06 -12.98 -6.60
CA PHE A 188 -2.79 -13.43 -7.97
C PHE A 188 -1.29 -13.46 -8.30
N LEU A 189 -0.49 -12.84 -7.42
CA LEU A 189 0.96 -12.80 -7.48
C LEU A 189 1.53 -13.28 -6.15
N SER A 190 2.72 -13.89 -6.16
CA SER A 190 3.45 -14.19 -4.92
C SER A 190 3.81 -12.94 -4.14
N GLU A 191 3.95 -11.80 -4.84
CA GLU A 191 4.09 -10.47 -4.29
C GLU A 191 3.34 -9.48 -5.20
N ASP A 192 2.44 -8.70 -4.63
CA ASP A 192 1.72 -7.62 -5.32
C ASP A 192 2.38 -6.26 -5.10
N ARG A 193 3.33 -6.16 -4.16
CA ARG A 193 4.01 -4.92 -3.75
C ARG A 193 5.44 -5.18 -3.31
N VAL A 194 6.41 -4.57 -3.98
CA VAL A 194 7.84 -4.75 -3.66
C VAL A 194 8.57 -3.42 -3.67
N THR A 195 9.52 -3.24 -2.74
CA THR A 195 10.51 -2.16 -2.79
C THR A 195 11.86 -2.73 -3.19
N ILE A 196 12.50 -2.14 -4.21
CA ILE A 196 13.74 -2.62 -4.80
C ILE A 196 14.69 -1.44 -5.10
N PRO A 197 16.01 -1.61 -5.01
CA PRO A 197 16.94 -0.55 -5.46
C PRO A 197 17.04 -0.43 -6.99
N PRO A 198 17.49 0.72 -7.51
CA PRO A 198 17.81 0.88 -8.93
C PRO A 198 18.79 -0.18 -9.44
N GLY A 199 18.61 -0.61 -10.69
CA GLY A 199 19.42 -1.65 -11.34
C GLY A 199 19.01 -3.07 -10.97
N THR A 200 17.94 -3.25 -10.18
CA THR A 200 17.45 -4.58 -9.81
C THR A 200 16.69 -5.22 -10.97
N THR A 201 17.06 -6.46 -11.30
CA THR A 201 16.32 -7.30 -12.24
C THR A 201 15.27 -8.13 -11.49
N VAL A 202 14.03 -8.05 -11.97
CA VAL A 202 12.90 -8.85 -11.48
C VAL A 202 12.54 -9.88 -12.55
N THR A 203 12.50 -11.16 -12.16
CA THR A 203 12.05 -12.27 -12.99
C THR A 203 10.61 -12.61 -12.65
N PHE A 204 9.74 -12.50 -13.65
CA PHE A 204 8.35 -12.92 -13.60
C PHE A 204 8.24 -14.36 -14.08
N VAL A 205 7.67 -15.24 -13.27
CA VAL A 205 7.44 -16.66 -13.61
C VAL A 205 5.94 -16.89 -13.70
N ASN A 206 5.49 -17.49 -14.80
CA ASN A 206 4.08 -17.87 -14.94
C ASN A 206 3.85 -19.29 -14.41
N ASP A 207 3.32 -19.40 -13.19
CA ASP A 207 2.92 -20.69 -12.60
C ASP A 207 1.43 -21.01 -12.90
N ASP A 208 0.72 -20.17 -13.67
CA ASP A 208 -0.63 -20.40 -14.15
C ASP A 208 -0.66 -21.26 -15.42
N ASP A 209 -1.85 -21.75 -15.80
CA ASP A 209 -2.05 -22.64 -16.95
C ASP A 209 -2.40 -21.91 -18.27
N VAL A 210 -2.59 -20.60 -18.22
CA VAL A 210 -2.77 -19.74 -19.40
C VAL A 210 -1.57 -18.82 -19.62
N THR A 211 -1.44 -18.29 -20.83
CA THR A 211 -0.43 -17.26 -21.14
C THR A 211 -0.78 -15.95 -20.47
N HIS A 212 0.22 -15.31 -19.85
CA HIS A 212 0.11 -14.00 -19.23
C HIS A 212 1.05 -12.99 -19.89
N SER A 213 0.78 -11.70 -19.70
CA SER A 213 1.72 -10.64 -20.08
C SER A 213 1.60 -9.49 -19.09
N LEU A 214 2.72 -8.93 -18.63
CA LEU A 214 2.71 -7.78 -17.74
C LEU A 214 3.16 -6.53 -18.48
N GLN A 215 2.39 -5.46 -18.34
CA GLN A 215 2.67 -4.15 -18.91
C GLN A 215 2.62 -3.08 -17.83
N SER A 216 3.44 -2.04 -17.96
CA SER A 216 3.34 -0.89 -17.06
C SER A 216 2.19 0.05 -17.46
N GLY A 217 1.59 0.70 -16.46
CA GLY A 217 0.54 1.66 -16.70
C GLY A 217 0.03 2.37 -15.46
N THR A 218 -0.99 3.19 -15.67
CA THR A 218 -1.69 3.94 -14.61
C THR A 218 -3.00 3.23 -14.31
N ALA A 219 -3.25 2.97 -13.02
CA ALA A 219 -4.57 2.49 -12.59
C ALA A 219 -5.57 3.64 -12.64
N ASN A 220 -6.72 3.37 -13.23
CA ASN A 220 -7.88 4.22 -13.22
C ASN A 220 -8.98 3.51 -12.45
N TYR A 221 -9.65 4.28 -11.61
CA TYR A 221 -10.80 3.83 -10.86
C TYR A 221 -11.97 4.54 -11.52
N GLY A 222 -12.70 3.79 -12.36
CA GLY A 222 -14.01 4.20 -12.85
C GLY A 222 -15.07 3.44 -12.07
N SER A 223 -16.29 4.00 -12.01
CA SER A 223 -17.45 3.50 -11.24
C SER A 223 -17.51 1.97 -11.08
N HIS A 224 -16.79 1.45 -10.07
CA HIS A 224 -16.67 0.04 -9.63
C HIS A 224 -15.75 -0.90 -10.41
N LYS A 225 -15.07 -0.45 -11.48
CA LYS A 225 -14.05 -1.27 -12.15
C LYS A 225 -12.73 -0.53 -12.20
N LYS A 226 -11.75 -1.12 -11.54
CA LYS A 226 -10.36 -0.75 -11.72
C LYS A 226 -9.91 -1.24 -13.10
N TYR A 227 -9.44 -0.32 -13.92
CA TYR A 227 -8.82 -0.62 -15.20
C TYR A 227 -7.49 0.11 -15.31
N PHE A 228 -6.72 -0.20 -16.33
CA PHE A 228 -5.40 0.38 -16.50
C PHE A 228 -5.27 1.02 -17.87
N THR A 229 -4.53 2.12 -17.92
CA THR A 229 -4.06 2.73 -19.17
C THR A 229 -2.56 2.43 -19.27
N ALA A 230 -2.15 1.72 -20.33
CA ALA A 230 -0.74 1.44 -20.58
C ALA A 230 0.07 2.75 -20.71
N ASP A 231 1.25 2.78 -20.10
CA ASP A 231 2.21 3.88 -20.29
C ASP A 231 3.38 3.49 -21.22
N ASN A 232 3.38 2.24 -21.70
CA ASN A 232 4.32 1.66 -22.67
C ASN A 232 5.80 1.72 -22.26
N LYS A 233 6.12 1.88 -20.97
CA LYS A 233 7.51 1.93 -20.50
C LYS A 233 8.12 0.55 -20.30
N PHE A 234 7.33 -0.41 -19.84
CA PHE A 234 7.75 -1.77 -19.55
C PHE A 234 6.72 -2.76 -20.10
N SER A 235 7.22 -3.85 -20.65
CA SER A 235 6.42 -5.00 -21.06
C SER A 235 7.27 -6.26 -20.98
N THR A 236 6.70 -7.35 -20.45
CA THR A 236 7.35 -8.67 -20.50
C THR A 236 7.16 -9.35 -21.86
N GLY A 237 6.20 -8.87 -22.66
CA GLY A 237 5.56 -9.69 -23.70
C GLY A 237 4.88 -10.92 -23.10
N ASP A 238 4.55 -11.88 -23.95
CA ASP A 238 3.91 -13.12 -23.53
C ASP A 238 4.85 -13.98 -22.67
N ILE A 239 4.29 -14.48 -21.57
CA ILE A 239 4.88 -15.44 -20.66
C ILE A 239 3.99 -16.69 -20.70
N ALA A 240 4.38 -17.68 -21.50
CA ALA A 240 3.67 -18.96 -21.58
C ALA A 240 3.73 -19.71 -20.22
N PRO A 241 2.81 -20.66 -19.97
CA PRO A 241 2.83 -21.49 -18.76
C PRO A 241 4.20 -22.12 -18.46
N GLY A 242 4.66 -22.00 -17.22
CA GLY A 242 5.96 -22.47 -16.74
C GLY A 242 7.16 -21.70 -17.29
N LYS A 243 6.97 -20.61 -18.04
CA LYS A 243 8.06 -19.76 -18.56
C LYS A 243 8.27 -18.52 -17.70
N SER A 244 9.36 -17.83 -17.97
CA SER A 244 9.70 -16.59 -17.28
C SER A 244 10.19 -15.50 -18.22
N LYS A 245 10.08 -14.25 -17.74
CA LYS A 245 10.60 -13.04 -18.38
C LYS A 245 11.20 -12.14 -17.31
N SER A 246 12.28 -11.44 -17.63
CA SER A 246 12.95 -10.54 -16.70
C SER A 246 12.87 -9.09 -17.17
N ILE A 247 12.74 -8.16 -16.22
CA ILE A 247 12.81 -6.71 -16.45
C ILE A 247 13.76 -6.10 -15.44
N THR A 248 14.65 -5.23 -15.90
CA THR A 248 15.55 -4.45 -15.04
C THR A 248 15.00 -3.06 -14.79
N PHE A 249 14.95 -2.66 -13.53
CA PHE A 249 14.37 -1.40 -13.08
C PHE A 249 15.46 -0.39 -12.70
N GLU A 250 15.82 0.47 -13.65
CA GLU A 250 16.95 1.40 -13.50
C GLU A 250 16.58 2.73 -12.84
N THR A 251 15.35 3.19 -13.01
CA THR A 251 14.95 4.55 -12.60
C THR A 251 14.15 4.51 -11.31
N GLN A 252 14.55 5.33 -10.34
CA GLN A 252 13.80 5.53 -9.10
C GLN A 252 12.39 6.02 -9.39
N GLY A 253 11.41 5.44 -8.69
CA GLY A 253 10.01 5.78 -8.82
C GLY A 253 9.13 4.57 -8.58
N PHE A 254 7.83 4.80 -8.66
CA PHE A 254 6.87 3.71 -8.63
C PHE A 254 6.53 3.28 -10.05
N ILE A 255 6.48 1.97 -10.24
CA ILE A 255 6.12 1.33 -11.49
C ILE A 255 5.01 0.37 -11.17
N ARG A 256 3.83 0.63 -11.73
CA ARG A 256 2.69 -0.26 -11.59
C ARG A 256 2.60 -1.12 -12.83
N MET A 257 2.51 -2.42 -12.65
CA MET A 257 2.41 -3.41 -13.70
C MET A 257 1.10 -4.18 -13.56
N TYR A 258 0.48 -4.51 -14.69
CA TYR A 258 -0.79 -5.22 -14.74
C TYR A 258 -0.80 -6.17 -15.94
N ASP A 259 -1.70 -7.15 -15.90
CA ASP A 259 -2.01 -7.95 -17.08
C ASP A 259 -3.19 -7.34 -17.86
N PRO A 260 -3.03 -6.98 -19.15
CA PRO A 260 -4.09 -6.38 -19.95
C PRO A 260 -5.33 -7.26 -20.10
N GLN A 261 -5.17 -8.58 -20.15
CA GLN A 261 -6.26 -9.54 -20.25
C GLN A 261 -6.86 -9.83 -18.88
N TYR A 262 -6.03 -9.86 -17.83
CA TYR A 262 -6.43 -10.24 -16.47
C TYR A 262 -6.17 -9.10 -15.48
N GLN A 263 -6.99 -8.04 -15.52
CA GLN A 263 -6.77 -6.79 -14.77
C GLN A 263 -6.83 -6.92 -13.23
N ASN A 264 -7.15 -8.10 -12.70
CA ASN A 264 -7.01 -8.38 -11.27
C ASN A 264 -5.54 -8.60 -10.86
N ILE A 265 -4.68 -8.95 -11.81
CA ILE A 265 -3.23 -8.98 -11.62
C ILE A 265 -2.72 -7.54 -11.58
N ASP A 266 -2.21 -7.16 -10.42
CA ASP A 266 -1.72 -5.82 -10.14
C ASP A 266 -0.50 -5.86 -9.23
N LEU A 267 0.63 -5.38 -9.76
CA LEU A 267 1.89 -5.27 -9.06
C LEU A 267 2.29 -3.81 -8.95
N THR A 268 2.73 -3.39 -7.77
CA THR A 268 3.44 -2.11 -7.61
C THR A 268 4.89 -2.35 -7.19
N VAL A 269 5.83 -1.96 -8.05
CA VAL A 269 7.26 -1.93 -7.78
C VAL A 269 7.65 -0.51 -7.37
N PHE A 270 8.20 -0.34 -6.18
CA PHE A 270 8.81 0.91 -5.75
C PHE A 270 10.33 0.80 -5.89
N VAL A 271 10.88 1.43 -6.92
CA VAL A 271 12.31 1.54 -7.14
C VAL A 271 12.83 2.69 -6.30
N PHE A 272 13.66 2.41 -5.29
CA PHE A 272 14.11 3.40 -4.33
C PHE A 272 15.61 3.32 -4.05
N ASP A 273 16.31 4.44 -4.26
CA ASP A 273 17.72 4.55 -3.95
C ASP A 273 17.93 5.04 -2.52
N SER A 274 18.18 4.11 -1.61
CA SER A 274 18.45 4.44 -0.20
C SER A 274 19.76 5.23 -0.01
N SER A 275 20.67 5.24 -0.98
CA SER A 275 21.92 6.02 -0.89
C SER A 275 21.69 7.54 -0.98
N LYS A 276 20.55 7.96 -1.54
CA LYS A 276 20.15 9.37 -1.66
C LYS A 276 19.52 9.94 -0.39
N ILE A 277 19.43 9.15 0.69
CA ILE A 277 19.00 9.63 2.00
C ILE A 277 20.18 10.41 2.63
N PRO A 278 20.03 11.72 2.94
CA PRO A 278 21.04 12.44 3.69
C PRO A 278 21.26 11.73 5.02
N LYS A 279 22.48 11.25 5.26
CA LYS A 279 22.84 10.68 6.55
C LYS A 279 22.68 11.78 7.60
N THR A 280 21.65 11.69 8.43
CA THR A 280 21.54 12.53 9.61
C THR A 280 22.78 12.26 10.47
N LYS A 281 23.61 13.29 10.69
CA LYS A 281 24.68 13.21 11.68
C LYS A 281 24.05 12.79 12.99
N THR A 282 24.43 11.63 13.49
CA THR A 282 24.07 11.16 14.83
C THR A 282 24.35 12.28 15.83
N PRO A 283 23.43 12.64 16.74
CA PRO A 283 23.83 13.40 17.92
C PRO A 283 24.81 12.50 18.68
N LEU A 284 26.03 12.98 18.88
CA LEU A 284 26.94 12.40 19.85
C LEU A 284 26.21 12.39 21.21
N ASN A 285 26.28 11.24 21.88
CA ASN A 285 25.76 11.00 23.23
C ASN A 285 26.11 12.12 24.21
#